data_AF-A0A7C9PS53-F1
#
_entry.id   AF-A0A7C9PS53-F1
#
_cell.length_a   1.000
_cell.length_b   1.000
_cell.length_c   1.000
_cell.angle_alpha   90.00
_cell.angle_beta   90.00
_cell.angle_gamma   90.00
#
_symmetry.space_group_name_H-M   'P 1'
#
loop_
_entity.id
_entity.type
_entity.pdbx_description
1 polymer ?
#
loop_
_entity_poly.entity_id
_entity_poly.type
_entity_poly.pdbx_seq_one_letter_code
_entity_poly.pdbx_strand_id
1 'polypeptide(L)'
;MSYCVNPACPQPENPDQIPNCLACGSNLLLQGRYRIIRALGQGGFGATFLAKDESLPGQPISVIKQLRPAASMPHVLEMARQLFQREAETLGRIGNHPQVPRLLDYFEIEGQFYLVQEYINGQTLKEEVNISGSFTEYGVKEFLKQILSLLKYLHRHEIIHRDIKPANIIRRNVDNKLVLIDFGAVKDEINQTTMLNSASSGQTAFTSFAIGTPGYAPQEQLALRPVYASDIYAVGATCLYLLTGQSPNRFGYDPHTSEILWRPYVYVSDSFAEVLGKMLAGSVRDRYHSAEEVLRALDVASNLASLQQGMIAQEPTAINQSEEPTQIEGDNFSWLPAHARQAKAIQARKAKQAKKRPSSSRTRLKQQGSAVQRSSATKLRDKTAIASSQVNGGKLTAGQVRLAYGKGRKDFADCNLSGIDLQRVTLSKAIFYGATLDRINLQDANLLECNFGRAALIKANLRDANLTRASFSYANLAGADLRGADLRDASLNQTNLRGANLCGANLTGAKVTAKQLEYARTNWLTIKPNGKRSFFG
;
A
#
# COMPACT_ATOMS: atom_id res chain seq x y z
N MET A 1 32.13 32.33 -4.57
CA MET A 1 31.79 32.95 -3.28
C MET A 1 31.49 31.87 -2.25
N SER A 2 31.75 32.15 -0.97
CA SER A 2 31.38 31.29 0.17
C SER A 2 30.16 31.85 0.91
N TYR A 3 29.34 30.99 1.50
CA TYR A 3 28.14 31.39 2.24
C TYR A 3 28.17 30.90 3.69
N CYS A 4 27.86 31.78 4.65
CA CYS A 4 27.81 31.45 6.07
C CYS A 4 26.48 30.80 6.46
N VAL A 5 26.53 29.63 7.08
CA VAL A 5 25.34 28.89 7.55
C VAL A 5 24.88 29.26 8.96
N ASN A 6 25.56 30.20 9.62
CA ASN A 6 25.10 30.73 10.90
C ASN A 6 23.80 31.54 10.68
N PRO A 7 22.65 31.14 11.27
CA PRO A 7 21.38 31.84 11.10
C PRO A 7 21.40 33.29 11.62
N ALA A 8 22.28 33.60 12.57
CA ALA A 8 22.41 34.94 13.17
C ALA A 8 23.42 35.85 12.41
N CYS A 9 23.99 35.37 11.31
CA CYS A 9 24.97 36.14 10.55
C CYS A 9 24.31 37.32 9.81
N PRO A 10 24.73 38.57 10.04
CA PRO A 10 24.12 39.73 9.41
C PRO A 10 24.50 39.86 7.91
N GLN A 11 25.66 39.34 7.52
CA GLN A 11 26.13 39.33 6.13
C GLN A 11 26.73 37.95 5.80
N PRO A 12 25.90 37.00 5.30
CA PRO A 12 26.32 35.62 5.10
C PRO A 12 27.16 35.42 3.84
N GLU A 13 27.18 36.36 2.91
CA GLU A 13 27.99 36.28 1.69
C GLU A 13 29.44 36.68 1.96
N ASN A 14 30.37 35.85 1.50
CA ASN A 14 31.79 35.99 1.75
C ASN A 14 32.60 35.72 0.47
N PRO A 15 33.81 36.30 0.33
CA PRO A 15 34.76 35.93 -0.71
C PRO A 15 35.08 34.42 -0.75
N ASP A 16 35.65 33.95 -1.85
CA ASP A 16 36.10 32.57 -1.97
C ASP A 16 37.31 32.29 -1.06
N GLN A 17 37.45 31.03 -0.64
CA GLN A 17 38.64 30.46 0.04
C GLN A 17 39.00 31.03 1.41
N ILE A 18 38.26 32.00 1.96
CA ILE A 18 38.49 32.41 3.35
C ILE A 18 37.97 31.34 4.34
N PRO A 19 38.65 31.11 5.47
CA PRO A 19 38.29 30.05 6.42
C PRO A 19 37.13 30.43 7.34
N ASN A 20 37.01 31.72 7.68
CA ASN A 20 36.03 32.22 8.64
C ASN A 20 35.20 33.34 8.01
N CYS A 21 33.94 33.43 8.43
CA CYS A 21 33.03 34.49 8.00
C CYS A 21 33.52 35.84 8.50
N LEU A 22 33.62 36.83 7.60
CA LEU A 22 34.09 38.17 7.95
C LEU A 22 33.12 38.92 8.88
N ALA A 23 31.84 38.54 8.87
CA ALA A 23 30.80 39.23 9.62
C ALA A 23 30.57 38.66 11.03
N CYS A 24 30.69 37.34 11.22
CA CYS A 24 30.37 36.70 12.51
C CYS A 24 31.47 35.75 13.02
N GLY A 25 32.58 35.58 12.30
CA GLY A 25 33.69 34.70 12.69
C GLY A 25 33.44 33.20 12.54
N SER A 26 32.20 32.77 12.27
CA SER A 26 31.86 31.34 12.09
C SER A 26 32.70 30.69 11.00
N ASN A 27 33.07 29.42 11.20
CA ASN A 27 33.80 28.64 10.20
C ASN A 27 32.96 28.46 8.93
N LEU A 28 33.53 28.75 7.76
CA LEU A 28 32.87 28.63 6.45
C LEU A 28 33.05 27.25 5.82
N LEU A 29 33.89 26.40 6.41
CA LEU A 29 34.10 25.02 5.99
C LEU A 29 33.41 24.07 6.97
N LEU A 30 32.22 23.62 6.58
CA LEU A 30 31.38 22.77 7.41
C LEU A 30 31.98 21.36 7.48
N GLN A 31 32.11 20.81 8.69
CA GLN A 31 32.76 19.51 8.94
C GLN A 31 34.20 19.41 8.38
N GLY A 32 34.89 20.55 8.19
CA GLY A 32 36.21 20.59 7.56
C GLY A 32 36.22 20.11 6.09
N ARG A 33 35.05 20.01 5.46
CA ARG A 33 34.85 19.33 4.17
C ARG A 33 34.00 20.12 3.20
N TYR A 34 32.87 20.65 3.66
CA TYR A 34 31.85 21.23 2.79
C TYR A 34 31.91 22.75 2.80
N ARG A 35 32.22 23.34 1.65
CA ARG A 35 32.13 24.81 1.46
C ARG A 35 30.79 25.16 0.85
N ILE A 36 30.03 25.97 1.56
CA ILE A 36 28.71 26.40 1.11
C ILE A 36 28.86 27.53 0.08
N ILE A 37 28.17 27.41 -1.05
CA ILE A 37 28.23 28.37 -2.16
C ILE A 37 27.12 29.42 -2.02
N ARG A 38 25.88 28.97 -1.79
CA ARG A 38 24.70 29.83 -1.70
C ARG A 38 23.52 29.10 -1.05
N ALA A 39 22.55 29.86 -0.55
CA ALA A 39 21.23 29.34 -0.19
C ALA A 39 20.44 28.94 -1.45
N LEU A 40 19.71 27.82 -1.37
CA LEU A 40 18.73 27.36 -2.37
C LEU A 40 17.31 27.68 -1.95
N GLY A 41 17.03 27.65 -0.65
CA GLY A 41 15.71 27.96 -0.11
C GLY A 41 15.66 27.78 1.40
N GLN A 42 14.61 28.31 2.01
CA GLN A 42 14.35 28.21 3.44
C GLN A 42 12.89 27.80 3.64
N GLY A 43 12.68 26.71 4.38
CA GLY A 43 11.37 26.21 4.78
C GLY A 43 11.12 26.38 6.28
N GLY A 44 9.99 25.88 6.77
CA GLY A 44 9.55 26.07 8.17
C GLY A 44 10.46 25.46 9.24
N PHE A 45 11.40 24.60 8.86
CA PHE A 45 12.26 23.85 9.79
C PHE A 45 13.71 23.74 9.36
N GLY A 46 14.10 24.39 8.28
CA GLY A 46 15.45 24.24 7.76
C GLY A 46 15.78 25.16 6.62
N ALA A 47 17.07 25.33 6.40
CA ALA A 47 17.59 25.99 5.21
C ALA A 47 18.31 24.95 4.35
N THR A 48 18.16 25.08 3.04
CA THR A 48 18.81 24.21 2.06
C THR A 48 19.85 25.02 1.31
N PHE A 49 21.04 24.46 1.17
CA PHE A 49 22.19 25.12 0.57
C PHE A 49 22.81 24.28 -0.53
N LEU A 50 23.46 24.96 -1.48
CA LEU A 50 24.35 24.34 -2.45
C LEU A 50 25.78 24.39 -1.89
N ALA A 51 26.47 23.26 -1.90
CA ALA A 51 27.82 23.15 -1.34
C ALA A 51 28.78 22.38 -2.25
N LYS A 52 30.07 22.66 -2.14
CA LYS A 52 31.15 21.84 -2.71
C LYS A 52 31.75 20.96 -1.63
N ASP A 53 32.03 19.71 -1.97
CA ASP A 53 32.86 18.84 -1.14
C ASP A 53 34.34 19.07 -1.47
N GLU A 54 35.02 19.91 -0.68
CA GLU A 54 36.43 20.27 -0.92
C GLU A 54 37.41 19.12 -0.58
N SER A 55 36.94 18.06 0.08
CA SER A 55 37.78 16.90 0.41
C SER A 55 37.98 15.93 -0.76
N LEU A 56 37.12 16.00 -1.78
CA LEU A 56 37.15 15.10 -2.94
C LEU A 56 37.74 15.78 -4.19
N PRO A 57 38.52 15.06 -5.01
CA PRO A 57 38.96 15.55 -6.32
C PRO A 57 37.77 16.00 -7.17
N GLY A 58 37.92 17.14 -7.85
CA GLY A 58 36.85 17.72 -8.67
C GLY A 58 35.76 18.47 -7.90
N GLN A 59 35.83 18.50 -6.56
CA GLN A 59 34.94 19.29 -5.68
C GLN A 59 33.44 19.15 -6.02
N PRO A 60 32.90 17.91 -5.97
CA PRO A 60 31.54 17.65 -6.44
C PRO A 60 30.51 18.48 -5.67
N ILE A 61 29.45 18.85 -6.38
CA ILE A 61 28.35 19.65 -5.85
C ILE A 61 27.38 18.75 -5.07
N SER A 62 26.96 19.23 -3.91
CA SER A 62 26.00 18.58 -3.02
C SER A 62 24.96 19.58 -2.53
N VAL A 63 23.86 19.04 -2.01
CA VAL A 63 22.82 19.81 -1.32
C VAL A 63 22.96 19.55 0.17
N ILE A 64 23.02 20.61 0.97
CA ILE A 64 23.06 20.51 2.43
C ILE A 64 21.79 21.10 2.98
N LYS A 65 20.98 20.26 3.64
CA LYS A 65 19.89 20.73 4.48
C LYS A 65 20.44 20.95 5.89
N GLN A 66 20.11 22.08 6.48
CA GLN A 66 20.39 22.41 7.88
C GLN A 66 19.06 22.51 8.61
N LEU A 67 18.94 21.83 9.76
CA LEU A 67 17.80 22.02 10.64
C LEU A 67 17.86 23.42 11.26
N ARG A 68 16.80 24.21 11.05
CA ARG A 68 16.61 25.57 11.59
C ARG A 68 15.20 25.69 12.14
N PRO A 69 14.97 25.25 13.39
CA PRO A 69 13.63 25.30 13.97
C PRO A 69 13.23 26.75 14.26
N ALA A 70 12.04 27.14 13.78
CA ALA A 70 11.50 28.49 13.97
C ALA A 70 11.07 28.80 15.42
N ALA A 71 10.84 27.77 16.24
CA ALA A 71 10.44 27.90 17.63
C ALA A 71 11.49 27.27 18.55
N SER A 72 11.80 27.96 19.65
CA SER A 72 12.75 27.52 20.68
C SER A 72 12.15 26.57 21.73
N MET A 73 10.88 26.20 21.58
CA MET A 73 10.21 25.28 22.51
C MET A 73 10.87 23.89 22.46
N PRO A 74 11.34 23.33 23.58
CA PRO A 74 12.10 22.07 23.61
C PRO A 74 11.44 20.90 22.87
N HIS A 75 10.12 20.80 22.94
CA HIS A 75 9.39 19.71 22.28
C HIS A 75 9.27 19.88 20.75
N VAL A 76 9.28 21.13 20.24
CA VAL A 76 9.32 21.41 18.79
C VAL A 76 10.70 21.02 18.26
N LEU A 77 11.74 21.40 19.00
CA LEU A 77 13.13 21.08 18.67
C LEU A 77 13.33 19.56 18.58
N GLU A 78 12.86 18.81 19.58
CA GLU A 78 12.97 17.35 19.60
C GLU A 78 12.21 16.69 18.44
N MET A 79 11.03 17.22 18.09
CA MET A 79 10.26 16.72 16.95
C MET A 79 10.96 17.02 15.62
N ALA A 80 11.47 18.23 15.44
CA ALA A 80 12.21 18.63 14.24
C ALA A 80 13.46 17.75 14.07
N ARG A 81 14.18 17.48 15.17
CA ARG A 81 15.31 16.56 15.21
C ARG A 81 14.92 15.14 14.76
N GLN A 82 13.80 14.61 15.27
CA GLN A 82 13.30 13.29 14.88
C GLN A 82 12.90 13.22 13.41
N LEU A 83 12.25 14.24 12.85
CA LEU A 83 11.90 14.28 11.42
C LEU A 83 13.15 14.30 10.53
N PHE A 84 14.14 15.10 10.92
CA PHE A 84 15.39 15.22 10.19
C PHE A 84 16.22 13.93 10.22
N GLN A 85 16.29 13.27 11.39
CA GLN A 85 16.93 11.96 11.54
C GLN A 85 16.22 10.89 10.69
N ARG A 86 14.89 10.90 10.65
CA ARG A 86 14.11 9.95 9.82
C ARG A 86 14.34 10.14 8.34
N GLU A 87 14.52 11.37 7.87
CA GLU A 87 14.87 11.62 6.46
C GLU A 87 16.19 10.91 6.13
N ALA A 88 17.21 11.06 6.98
CA ALA A 88 18.50 10.39 6.84
C ALA A 88 18.35 8.86 6.85
N GLU A 89 17.62 8.30 7.82
CA GLU A 89 17.37 6.86 7.93
C GLU A 89 16.60 6.31 6.71
N THR A 90 15.62 7.07 6.20
CA THR A 90 14.82 6.68 5.04
C THR A 90 15.68 6.66 3.77
N LEU A 91 16.48 7.70 3.54
CA LEU A 91 17.39 7.76 2.39
C LEU A 91 18.47 6.69 2.49
N GLY A 92 18.99 6.41 3.70
CA GLY A 92 19.92 5.31 3.95
C GLY A 92 19.30 3.94 3.65
N ARG A 93 18.02 3.73 4.00
CA ARG A 93 17.25 2.50 3.72
C ARG A 93 16.99 2.32 2.22
N ILE A 94 16.66 3.41 1.52
CA ILE A 94 16.46 3.40 0.05
C ILE A 94 17.78 3.07 -0.66
N GLY A 95 18.90 3.59 -0.17
CA GLY A 95 20.22 3.38 -0.75
C GLY A 95 20.36 4.11 -2.09
N ASN A 96 20.75 3.37 -3.14
CA ASN A 96 20.97 3.93 -4.46
C ASN A 96 19.76 3.67 -5.38
N HIS A 97 19.01 4.73 -5.69
CA HIS A 97 17.89 4.66 -6.64
C HIS A 97 17.96 5.86 -7.61
N PRO A 98 17.83 5.68 -8.94
CA PRO A 98 18.09 6.73 -9.92
C PRO A 98 17.14 7.94 -9.88
N GLN A 99 16.02 7.81 -9.17
CA GLN A 99 14.96 8.81 -9.01
C GLN A 99 14.79 9.29 -7.55
N VAL A 100 15.75 8.99 -6.67
CA VAL A 100 15.80 9.49 -5.29
C VAL A 100 17.23 10.00 -5.02
N PRO A 101 17.43 11.20 -4.46
CA PRO A 101 18.78 11.67 -4.15
C PRO A 101 19.50 10.75 -3.18
N ARG A 102 20.76 10.43 -3.46
CA ARG A 102 21.57 9.63 -2.53
C ARG A 102 21.93 10.44 -1.29
N LEU A 103 21.87 9.79 -0.13
CA LEU A 103 22.47 10.29 1.11
C LEU A 103 23.99 10.23 1.01
N LEU A 104 24.67 11.37 1.16
CA LEU A 104 26.13 11.47 1.10
C LEU A 104 26.77 11.56 2.48
N ASP A 105 26.13 12.27 3.40
CA ASP A 105 26.63 12.48 4.76
C ASP A 105 25.50 12.93 5.70
N TYR A 106 25.68 12.72 7.00
CA TYR A 106 24.76 13.14 8.05
C TYR A 106 25.56 13.40 9.34
N PHE A 107 25.48 14.62 9.87
CA PHE A 107 26.27 15.01 11.04
C PHE A 107 25.61 16.13 11.85
N GLU A 108 26.15 16.35 13.05
CA GLU A 108 25.74 17.39 13.99
C GLU A 108 26.96 18.22 14.39
N ILE A 109 26.84 19.55 14.35
CA ILE A 109 27.88 20.50 14.79
C ILE A 109 27.21 21.54 15.67
N GLU A 110 27.71 21.72 16.91
CA GLU A 110 27.20 22.73 17.85
C GLU A 110 25.66 22.67 18.06
N GLY A 111 25.10 21.45 18.11
CA GLY A 111 23.65 21.23 18.26
C GLY A 111 22.82 21.51 17.00
N GLN A 112 23.48 21.79 15.86
CA GLN A 112 22.84 21.98 14.55
C GLN A 112 22.98 20.71 13.71
N PHE A 113 21.88 20.27 13.12
CA PHE A 113 21.82 19.04 12.34
C PHE A 113 21.94 19.32 10.85
N TYR A 114 22.73 18.51 10.16
CA TYR A 114 23.00 18.65 8.73
C TYR A 114 22.82 17.32 8.00
N LEU A 115 22.16 17.39 6.84
CA LEU A 115 21.89 16.27 5.97
C LEU A 115 22.43 16.62 4.58
N VAL A 116 23.41 15.85 4.12
CA VAL A 116 24.07 16.08 2.82
C VAL A 116 23.54 15.08 1.81
N GLN A 117 23.01 15.59 0.71
CA GLN A 117 22.39 14.82 -0.37
C GLN A 117 23.07 15.12 -1.70
N GLU A 118 22.91 14.20 -2.64
CA GLU A 118 23.25 14.42 -4.03
C GLU A 118 22.53 15.66 -4.59
N TYR A 119 23.28 16.51 -5.31
CA TYR A 119 22.68 17.61 -6.05
C TYR A 119 22.07 17.12 -7.36
N ILE A 120 20.78 17.41 -7.55
CA ILE A 120 20.06 17.09 -8.78
C ILE A 120 20.03 18.33 -9.67
N ASN A 121 20.81 18.31 -10.75
CA ASN A 121 20.80 19.37 -11.75
C ASN A 121 19.54 19.27 -12.63
N GLY A 122 18.57 20.15 -12.39
CA GLY A 122 17.28 20.15 -13.07
C GLY A 122 16.35 21.23 -12.56
N GLN A 123 15.15 21.28 -13.13
CA GLN A 123 14.06 22.17 -12.69
C GLN A 123 13.01 21.38 -11.93
N THR A 124 12.41 21.99 -10.91
CA THR A 124 11.21 21.44 -10.29
C THR A 124 10.04 21.49 -11.28
N LEU A 125 9.06 20.58 -11.16
CA LEU A 125 7.86 20.64 -12.01
C LEU A 125 7.07 21.93 -11.81
N LYS A 126 7.15 22.55 -10.62
CA LYS A 126 6.59 23.88 -10.37
C LYS A 126 7.24 24.94 -11.27
N GLU A 127 8.56 24.94 -11.34
CA GLU A 127 9.32 25.85 -12.21
C GLU A 127 9.04 25.56 -13.70
N GLU A 128 8.98 24.28 -14.08
CA GLU A 128 8.67 23.86 -15.46
C GLU A 128 7.31 24.43 -15.92
N VAL A 129 6.27 24.33 -15.08
CA VAL A 129 4.95 24.90 -15.39
C VAL A 129 4.95 26.42 -15.41
N ASN A 130 5.70 27.07 -14.52
CA ASN A 130 5.82 28.54 -14.52
C ASN A 130 6.51 29.08 -15.78
N ILE A 131 7.44 28.31 -16.37
CA ILE A 131 8.21 28.71 -17.54
C ILE A 131 7.50 28.31 -18.84
N SER A 132 7.03 27.06 -18.93
CA SER A 132 6.56 26.44 -20.16
C SER A 132 5.03 26.33 -20.26
N GLY A 133 4.32 26.67 -19.18
CA GLY A 133 2.87 26.54 -19.09
C GLY A 133 2.40 25.15 -18.64
N SER A 134 1.08 24.94 -18.70
CA SER A 134 0.45 23.69 -18.27
C SER A 134 0.74 22.54 -19.21
N PHE A 135 0.75 21.33 -18.66
CA PHE A 135 1.00 20.09 -19.39
C PHE A 135 -0.26 19.66 -20.15
N THR A 136 -0.04 18.96 -21.26
CA THR A 136 -1.11 18.26 -21.97
C THR A 136 -1.50 16.97 -21.24
N GLU A 137 -2.66 16.38 -21.58
CA GLU A 137 -3.05 15.05 -21.09
C GLU A 137 -1.94 14.01 -21.32
N TYR A 138 -1.31 14.01 -22.50
CA TYR A 138 -0.18 13.14 -22.80
C TYR A 138 0.99 13.37 -21.84
N GLY A 139 1.39 14.64 -21.65
CA GLY A 139 2.48 14.99 -20.73
C GLY A 139 2.21 14.53 -19.29
N VAL A 140 0.96 14.64 -18.83
CA VAL A 140 0.58 14.17 -17.49
C VAL A 140 0.52 12.65 -17.40
N LYS A 141 0.10 11.94 -18.45
CA LYS A 141 0.19 10.47 -18.50
C LYS A 141 1.63 9.98 -18.43
N GLU A 142 2.56 10.64 -19.12
CA GLU A 142 3.99 10.31 -19.05
C GLU A 142 4.59 10.61 -17.67
N PHE A 143 4.18 11.73 -17.06
CA PHE A 143 4.50 12.02 -15.65
C PHE A 143 4.00 10.90 -14.72
N LEU A 144 2.74 10.48 -14.86
CA LEU A 144 2.13 9.43 -14.06
C LEU A 144 2.89 8.11 -14.17
N LYS A 145 3.23 7.66 -15.38
CA LYS A 145 4.01 6.43 -15.59
C LYS A 145 5.33 6.45 -14.83
N GLN A 146 6.05 7.56 -14.88
CA GLN A 146 7.34 7.70 -14.19
C GLN A 146 7.19 7.75 -12.67
N ILE A 147 6.30 8.61 -12.15
CA ILE A 147 6.18 8.82 -10.71
C ILE A 147 5.51 7.62 -10.01
N LEU A 148 4.53 6.97 -10.63
CA LEU A 148 3.87 5.79 -10.07
C LEU A 148 4.80 4.58 -10.03
N SER A 149 5.73 4.46 -11.00
CA SER A 149 6.77 3.43 -10.97
C SER A 149 7.72 3.61 -9.78
N LEU A 150 8.09 4.86 -9.48
CA LEU A 150 8.85 5.19 -8.28
C LEU A 150 8.03 4.92 -7.01
N LEU A 151 6.77 5.33 -6.93
CA LEU A 151 5.93 5.08 -5.75
C LEU A 151 5.72 3.60 -5.48
N LYS A 152 5.53 2.80 -6.53
CA LYS A 152 5.52 1.34 -6.43
C LYS A 152 6.78 0.80 -5.74
N TYR A 153 7.96 1.32 -6.10
CA TYR A 153 9.21 0.93 -5.45
C TYR A 153 9.22 1.36 -3.97
N LEU A 154 8.88 2.62 -3.67
CA LEU A 154 8.88 3.15 -2.30
C LEU A 154 7.88 2.41 -1.39
N HIS A 155 6.67 2.17 -1.88
CA HIS A 155 5.60 1.49 -1.13
C HIS A 155 5.95 0.02 -0.84
N ARG A 156 6.69 -0.65 -1.74
CA ARG A 156 7.24 -2.00 -1.49
C ARG A 156 8.30 -2.04 -0.39
N HIS A 157 8.97 -0.91 -0.15
CA HIS A 157 9.92 -0.73 0.95
C HIS A 157 9.27 -0.10 2.20
N GLU A 158 7.93 -0.11 2.25
CA GLU A 158 7.13 0.41 3.36
C GLU A 158 7.31 1.92 3.61
N ILE A 159 7.64 2.68 2.57
CA ILE A 159 7.85 4.14 2.66
C ILE A 159 6.64 4.87 2.09
N ILE A 160 6.06 5.80 2.85
CA ILE A 160 5.02 6.74 2.39
C ILE A 160 5.63 8.14 2.38
N HIS A 161 5.65 8.82 1.24
CA HIS A 161 6.36 10.09 1.06
C HIS A 161 5.66 11.27 1.74
N ARG A 162 4.34 11.40 1.56
CA ARG A 162 3.42 12.36 2.22
C ARG A 162 3.53 13.82 1.81
N ASP A 163 4.61 14.25 1.19
CA ASP A 163 4.71 15.62 0.66
C ASP A 163 4.99 15.63 -0.85
N ILE A 164 4.27 14.80 -1.60
CA ILE A 164 4.35 14.79 -3.07
C ILE A 164 3.62 16.02 -3.61
N LYS A 165 4.36 16.88 -4.31
CA LYS A 165 3.85 18.10 -4.94
C LYS A 165 4.83 18.57 -6.04
N PRO A 166 4.41 19.45 -6.97
CA PRO A 166 5.27 19.92 -8.06
C PRO A 166 6.63 20.51 -7.62
N ALA A 167 6.69 21.14 -6.44
CA ALA A 167 7.93 21.71 -5.91
C ALA A 167 8.94 20.66 -5.40
N ASN A 168 8.50 19.43 -5.13
CA ASN A 168 9.32 18.34 -4.60
C ASN A 168 9.67 17.28 -5.66
N ILE A 169 9.47 17.60 -6.94
CA ILE A 169 9.80 16.71 -8.06
C ILE A 169 10.66 17.48 -9.04
N ILE A 170 11.90 17.04 -9.24
CA ILE A 170 12.86 17.66 -10.16
C ILE A 170 12.93 16.82 -11.44
N ARG A 171 12.82 17.46 -12.60
CA ARG A 171 13.19 16.86 -13.88
C ARG A 171 14.68 17.07 -14.10
N ARG A 172 15.45 15.97 -14.03
CA ARG A 172 16.91 16.01 -14.17
C ARG A 172 17.32 16.25 -15.62
N ASN A 173 18.23 17.20 -15.85
CA ASN A 173 18.60 17.64 -17.20
C ASN A 173 19.32 16.57 -18.03
N VAL A 174 20.13 15.71 -17.39
CA VAL A 174 21.01 14.78 -18.13
C VAL A 174 20.25 13.64 -18.82
N ASP A 175 19.09 13.24 -18.29
CA ASP A 175 18.31 12.09 -18.79
C ASP A 175 16.79 12.29 -18.76
N ASN A 176 16.33 13.50 -18.43
CA ASN A 176 14.92 13.89 -18.32
C ASN A 176 14.08 13.05 -17.33
N LYS A 177 14.73 12.30 -16.42
CA LYS A 177 14.03 11.51 -15.41
C LYS A 177 13.53 12.41 -14.27
N LEU A 178 12.34 12.06 -13.77
CA LEU A 178 11.81 12.66 -12.55
C LEU A 178 12.55 12.11 -11.32
N VAL A 179 13.00 13.01 -10.45
CA VAL A 179 13.63 12.71 -9.16
C VAL A 179 12.75 13.29 -8.06
N LEU A 180 12.28 12.43 -7.14
CA LEU A 180 11.49 12.84 -5.99
C LEU A 180 12.44 13.24 -4.85
N ILE A 181 12.25 14.43 -4.32
CA ILE A 181 13.07 15.00 -3.24
C ILE A 181 12.22 15.22 -1.99
N ASP A 182 12.90 15.45 -0.85
CA ASP A 182 12.29 15.86 0.42
C ASP A 182 11.47 14.79 1.17
N PHE A 183 12.19 13.81 1.72
CA PHE A 183 11.61 12.70 2.50
C PHE A 183 11.37 13.05 3.99
N GLY A 184 11.42 14.34 4.36
CA GLY A 184 11.31 14.80 5.75
C GLY A 184 9.94 14.55 6.41
N ALA A 185 8.90 14.22 5.64
CA ALA A 185 7.56 13.96 6.15
C ALA A 185 7.27 12.47 6.48
N VAL A 186 8.21 11.56 6.21
CA VAL A 186 8.06 10.11 6.40
C VAL A 186 7.97 9.77 7.90
N LYS A 187 6.95 8.98 8.32
CA LYS A 187 6.75 8.56 9.72
C LYS A 187 6.48 7.06 9.79
N ASP A 188 7.29 6.33 10.54
CA ASP A 188 6.93 4.97 10.95
C ASP A 188 5.91 5.04 12.12
N GLU A 189 5.04 4.03 12.23
CA GLU A 189 3.89 3.94 13.16
C GLU A 189 4.24 4.04 14.67
N ILE A 190 5.50 4.26 15.05
CA ILE A 190 6.02 3.95 16.39
C ILE A 190 5.87 5.08 17.41
N ASN A 191 5.71 6.36 17.03
CA ASN A 191 5.66 7.48 18.00
C ASN A 191 4.40 8.36 17.87
N GLN A 192 3.20 7.79 18.04
CA GLN A 192 1.97 8.59 18.23
C GLN A 192 1.84 9.15 19.66
N THR A 193 2.44 8.49 20.65
CA THR A 193 2.29 8.82 22.08
C THR A 193 2.90 10.17 22.44
N THR A 194 3.98 10.59 21.77
CA THR A 194 4.68 11.84 22.10
C THR A 194 3.94 13.10 21.64
N MET A 195 3.13 13.03 20.58
CA MET A 195 2.39 14.20 20.08
C MET A 195 1.05 14.44 20.78
N LEU A 196 0.42 13.39 21.31
CA LEU A 196 -0.86 13.49 22.02
C LEU A 196 -0.69 14.12 23.42
N ASN A 197 0.48 13.96 24.04
CA ASN A 197 0.77 14.48 25.38
C ASN A 197 1.16 15.96 25.43
N SER A 198 1.30 16.64 24.29
CA SER A 198 1.73 18.04 24.20
C SER A 198 0.66 18.98 23.63
N ALA A 199 -0.57 18.51 23.45
CA ALA A 199 -1.69 19.29 22.91
C ALA A 199 -2.22 20.40 23.84
N SER A 200 -1.60 20.59 25.01
CA SER A 200 -1.99 21.57 26.03
C SER A 200 -1.33 22.95 25.89
N SER A 201 -0.45 23.20 24.90
CA SER A 201 0.17 24.54 24.74
C SER A 201 0.57 24.89 23.29
N GLY A 202 -0.17 25.83 22.66
CA GLY A 202 0.26 26.61 21.48
C GLY A 202 0.00 25.99 20.10
N GLN A 203 -1.19 26.22 19.52
CA GLN A 203 -1.77 25.44 18.41
C GLN A 203 -1.35 25.76 16.95
N THR A 204 -0.51 26.75 16.65
CA THR A 204 -0.27 27.18 15.23
C THR A 204 0.98 26.61 14.58
N ALA A 205 2.05 26.36 15.36
CA ALA A 205 3.27 25.79 14.81
C ALA A 205 3.06 24.30 14.46
N PHE A 206 2.50 23.51 15.38
CA PHE A 206 2.26 22.06 15.22
C PHE A 206 1.35 21.68 14.08
N THR A 207 0.36 22.52 13.79
CA THR A 207 -0.57 22.30 12.69
C THR A 207 0.16 22.47 11.36
N SER A 208 0.98 23.50 11.18
CA SER A 208 1.79 23.67 9.96
C SER A 208 2.86 22.58 9.75
N PHE A 209 3.24 21.88 10.83
CA PHE A 209 4.35 20.92 10.84
C PHE A 209 3.97 19.48 10.48
N ALA A 210 2.71 19.10 10.72
CA ALA A 210 2.24 17.73 10.50
C ALA A 210 1.12 17.64 9.43
N ILE A 211 0.63 18.79 8.97
CA ILE A 211 -0.38 18.91 7.91
C ILE A 211 0.39 19.09 6.60
N GLY A 212 0.36 18.09 5.72
CA GLY A 212 0.98 18.20 4.40
C GLY A 212 0.49 19.42 3.63
N THR A 213 1.18 19.78 2.55
CA THR A 213 0.92 21.04 1.82
C THR A 213 -0.58 21.19 1.47
N PRO A 214 -1.23 22.32 1.83
CA PRO A 214 -2.67 22.50 1.63
C PRO A 214 -3.11 22.20 0.19
N GLY A 215 -4.13 21.35 0.03
CA GLY A 215 -4.64 20.89 -1.27
C GLY A 215 -3.96 19.65 -1.84
N TYR A 216 -2.80 19.25 -1.33
CA TYR A 216 -2.11 18.00 -1.74
C TYR A 216 -2.27 16.88 -0.71
N ALA A 217 -2.55 17.22 0.55
CA ALA A 217 -2.73 16.27 1.64
C ALA A 217 -4.20 15.85 1.79
N PRO A 218 -4.53 14.55 1.72
CA PRO A 218 -5.89 14.06 1.96
C PRO A 218 -6.23 13.99 3.46
N GLN A 219 -7.52 13.86 3.78
CA GLN A 219 -8.03 13.93 5.16
C GLN A 219 -7.37 12.93 6.12
N GLU A 220 -7.11 11.70 5.70
CA GLU A 220 -6.46 10.70 6.56
C GLU A 220 -5.01 11.08 6.90
N GLN A 221 -4.33 11.77 5.99
CA GLN A 221 -2.99 12.32 6.26
C GLN A 221 -3.07 13.52 7.21
N LEU A 222 -4.05 14.41 7.02
CA LEU A 222 -4.32 15.52 7.94
C LEU A 222 -4.69 15.02 9.34
N ALA A 223 -5.34 13.86 9.44
CA ALA A 223 -5.63 13.16 10.68
C ALA A 223 -4.44 12.34 11.23
N LEU A 224 -3.22 12.53 10.69
CA LEU A 224 -1.97 11.88 11.11
C LEU A 224 -1.97 10.35 10.93
N ARG A 225 -2.79 9.83 10.01
CA ARG A 225 -2.92 8.40 9.65
C ARG A 225 -2.76 8.19 8.13
N PRO A 226 -1.64 8.64 7.53
CA PRO A 226 -1.43 8.45 6.10
C PRO A 226 -1.31 6.96 5.77
N VAL A 227 -1.76 6.62 4.58
CA VAL A 227 -1.66 5.28 3.97
C VAL A 227 -0.99 5.41 2.60
N TYR A 228 -0.65 4.30 1.94
CA TYR A 228 -0.08 4.36 0.58
C TYR A 228 -0.99 5.10 -0.41
N ALA A 229 -2.32 4.97 -0.24
CA ALA A 229 -3.30 5.71 -1.02
C ALA A 229 -3.27 7.23 -0.77
N SER A 230 -2.62 7.71 0.29
CA SER A 230 -2.43 9.14 0.53
C SER A 230 -1.44 9.75 -0.47
N ASP A 231 -0.35 9.05 -0.79
CA ASP A 231 0.58 9.46 -1.85
C ASP A 231 -0.11 9.46 -3.22
N ILE A 232 -1.03 8.52 -3.47
CA ILE A 232 -1.80 8.45 -4.72
C ILE A 232 -2.69 9.68 -4.88
N TYR A 233 -3.35 10.12 -3.80
CA TYR A 233 -4.11 11.37 -3.79
C TYR A 233 -3.20 12.56 -4.11
N ALA A 234 -2.05 12.65 -3.45
CA ALA A 234 -1.10 13.74 -3.67
C ALA A 234 -0.56 13.79 -5.12
N VAL A 235 -0.35 12.63 -5.75
CA VAL A 235 -0.05 12.53 -7.20
C VAL A 235 -1.24 13.02 -8.04
N GLY A 236 -2.47 12.63 -7.70
CA GLY A 236 -3.68 13.13 -8.39
C GLY A 236 -3.80 14.65 -8.30
N ALA A 237 -3.58 15.22 -7.11
CA ALA A 237 -3.58 16.66 -6.88
C ALA A 237 -2.44 17.36 -7.65
N THR A 238 -1.27 16.71 -7.73
CA THR A 238 -0.16 17.16 -8.58
C THR A 238 -0.56 17.17 -10.06
N CYS A 239 -1.31 16.18 -10.55
CA CYS A 239 -1.81 16.17 -11.92
C CYS A 239 -2.73 17.36 -12.21
N LEU A 240 -3.60 17.74 -11.26
CA LEU A 240 -4.44 18.94 -11.42
C LEU A 240 -3.59 20.20 -11.59
N TYR A 241 -2.54 20.35 -10.77
CA TYR A 241 -1.61 21.47 -10.92
C TYR A 241 -0.92 21.45 -12.28
N LEU A 242 -0.43 20.29 -12.73
CA LEU A 242 0.24 20.18 -14.03
C LEU A 242 -0.70 20.53 -15.19
N LEU A 243 -1.98 20.15 -15.12
CA LEU A 243 -2.97 20.43 -16.17
C LEU A 243 -3.46 21.87 -16.21
N THR A 244 -3.32 22.63 -15.12
CA THR A 244 -3.98 23.94 -14.96
C THR A 244 -3.06 25.09 -14.57
N GLY A 245 -1.86 24.79 -14.06
CA GLY A 245 -0.98 25.75 -13.38
C GLY A 245 -1.53 26.27 -12.05
N GLN A 246 -2.68 25.77 -11.60
CA GLN A 246 -3.35 26.26 -10.39
C GLN A 246 -3.20 25.27 -9.23
N SER A 247 -2.97 25.82 -8.04
CA SER A 247 -2.91 25.03 -6.82
C SER A 247 -4.27 24.35 -6.54
N PRO A 248 -4.31 23.05 -6.15
CA PRO A 248 -5.55 22.31 -5.92
C PRO A 248 -6.54 22.99 -4.97
N ASN A 249 -6.05 23.71 -3.96
CA ASN A 249 -6.90 24.46 -3.03
C ASN A 249 -7.75 25.58 -3.68
N ARG A 250 -7.51 25.96 -4.94
CA ARG A 250 -8.31 26.96 -5.66
C ARG A 250 -9.62 26.42 -6.26
N PHE A 251 -9.74 25.11 -6.44
CA PHE A 251 -10.91 24.52 -7.09
C PHE A 251 -12.15 24.42 -6.17
N GLY A 252 -11.99 24.71 -4.87
CA GLY A 252 -13.06 24.51 -3.89
C GLY A 252 -13.31 23.02 -3.59
N TYR A 253 -14.20 22.78 -2.64
CA TYR A 253 -14.55 21.43 -2.18
C TYR A 253 -16.06 21.28 -2.10
N ASP A 254 -16.53 20.09 -2.44
CA ASP A 254 -17.91 19.70 -2.21
C ASP A 254 -18.19 19.65 -0.69
N PRO A 255 -19.22 20.36 -0.19
CA PRO A 255 -19.46 20.48 1.24
C PRO A 255 -19.95 19.19 1.91
N HIS A 256 -20.42 18.21 1.14
CA HIS A 256 -20.97 16.95 1.66
C HIS A 256 -19.96 15.81 1.61
N THR A 257 -19.13 15.77 0.56
CA THR A 257 -18.18 14.69 0.31
C THR A 257 -16.73 15.08 0.62
N SER A 258 -16.46 16.39 0.77
CA SER A 258 -15.10 16.96 0.87
C SER A 258 -14.21 16.65 -0.33
N GLU A 259 -14.79 16.30 -1.47
CA GLU A 259 -14.06 16.07 -2.71
C GLU A 259 -13.75 17.39 -3.42
N ILE A 260 -12.61 17.46 -4.10
CA ILE A 260 -12.17 18.64 -4.82
C ILE A 260 -13.00 18.84 -6.10
N LEU A 261 -13.49 20.06 -6.34
CA LEU A 261 -14.37 20.36 -7.49
C LEU A 261 -13.56 20.72 -8.75
N TRP A 262 -12.74 19.78 -9.23
CA TRP A 262 -11.76 20.04 -10.29
C TRP A 262 -12.30 19.90 -11.73
N ARG A 263 -13.37 19.13 -11.93
CA ARG A 263 -13.90 18.77 -13.27
C ARG A 263 -14.16 19.97 -14.19
N PRO A 264 -14.73 21.10 -13.74
CA PRO A 264 -14.96 22.26 -14.61
C PRO A 264 -13.68 22.95 -15.11
N TYR A 265 -12.54 22.69 -14.49
CA TYR A 265 -11.29 23.40 -14.74
C TYR A 265 -10.30 22.60 -15.60
N VAL A 266 -10.61 21.35 -15.91
CA VAL A 266 -9.68 20.42 -16.57
C VAL A 266 -10.33 19.80 -17.80
N TYR A 267 -9.65 19.94 -18.95
CA TYR A 267 -10.09 19.38 -20.23
C TYR A 267 -9.23 18.17 -20.60
N VAL A 268 -9.76 16.98 -20.33
CA VAL A 268 -9.11 15.70 -20.64
C VAL A 268 -10.16 14.68 -21.09
N SER A 269 -9.73 13.57 -21.69
CA SER A 269 -10.63 12.49 -22.08
C SER A 269 -11.39 11.91 -20.89
N ASP A 270 -12.64 11.49 -21.11
CA ASP A 270 -13.50 10.94 -20.04
C ASP A 270 -12.84 9.77 -19.31
N SER A 271 -12.20 8.88 -20.08
CA SER A 271 -11.46 7.73 -19.53
C SER A 271 -10.33 8.15 -18.60
N PHE A 272 -9.57 9.19 -18.93
CA PHE A 272 -8.50 9.69 -18.06
C PHE A 272 -9.08 10.46 -16.87
N ALA A 273 -10.18 11.16 -17.08
CA ALA A 273 -10.87 11.89 -16.03
C ALA A 273 -11.46 10.95 -14.97
N GLU A 274 -11.90 9.74 -15.34
CA GLU A 274 -12.29 8.68 -14.40
C GLU A 274 -11.10 8.20 -13.55
N VAL A 275 -9.93 8.03 -14.17
CA VAL A 275 -8.70 7.67 -13.44
C VAL A 275 -8.32 8.77 -12.44
N LEU A 276 -8.28 10.04 -12.88
CA LEU A 276 -7.98 11.17 -11.99
C LEU A 276 -9.01 11.31 -10.87
N GLY A 277 -10.30 11.16 -11.18
CA GLY A 277 -11.37 11.21 -10.18
C GLY A 277 -11.18 10.16 -9.09
N LYS A 278 -10.85 8.93 -9.49
CA LYS A 278 -10.58 7.84 -8.54
C LYS A 278 -9.27 8.00 -7.77
N MET A 279 -8.24 8.67 -8.32
CA MET A 279 -7.04 9.04 -7.55
C MET A 279 -7.35 10.10 -6.48
N LEU A 280 -8.27 11.01 -6.79
CA LEU A 280 -8.67 12.15 -5.94
C LEU A 280 -9.85 11.86 -5.01
N ALA A 281 -10.36 10.62 -4.98
CA ALA A 281 -11.48 10.25 -4.13
C ALA A 281 -11.21 10.60 -2.66
N GLY A 282 -12.18 11.26 -2.01
CA GLY A 282 -12.04 11.71 -0.63
C GLY A 282 -11.89 10.55 0.35
N SER A 283 -12.71 9.51 0.13
CA SER A 283 -12.66 8.25 0.86
C SER A 283 -11.53 7.34 0.37
N VAL A 284 -10.68 6.89 1.28
CA VAL A 284 -9.61 5.91 0.99
C VAL A 284 -10.15 4.63 0.34
N ARG A 285 -11.37 4.21 0.72
CA ARG A 285 -12.01 2.99 0.20
C ARG A 285 -12.29 3.09 -1.30
N ASP A 286 -12.63 4.27 -1.77
CA ASP A 286 -13.02 4.50 -3.16
C ASP A 286 -11.80 4.86 -4.02
N ARG A 287 -10.69 5.23 -3.38
CA ARG A 287 -9.40 5.53 -4.00
C ARG A 287 -8.68 4.26 -4.47
N TYR A 288 -7.78 4.41 -5.44
CA TYR A 288 -6.81 3.35 -5.74
C TYR A 288 -5.93 3.07 -4.52
N HIS A 289 -5.67 1.78 -4.25
CA HIS A 289 -4.95 1.34 -3.06
C HIS A 289 -3.45 1.16 -3.31
N SER A 290 -3.04 1.07 -4.58
CA SER A 290 -1.64 0.90 -4.98
C SER A 290 -1.32 1.64 -6.29
N ALA A 291 -0.05 2.01 -6.46
CA ALA A 291 0.43 2.62 -7.70
C ALA A 291 0.23 1.67 -8.91
N GLU A 292 0.33 0.36 -8.70
CA GLU A 292 0.05 -0.65 -9.73
C GLU A 292 -1.40 -0.64 -10.22
N GLU A 293 -2.38 -0.33 -9.38
CA GLU A 293 -3.77 -0.20 -9.83
C GLU A 293 -3.96 1.00 -10.74
N VAL A 294 -3.33 2.13 -10.40
CA VAL A 294 -3.38 3.34 -11.22
C VAL A 294 -2.72 3.09 -12.57
N LEU A 295 -1.52 2.49 -12.60
CA LEU A 295 -0.82 2.15 -13.84
C LEU A 295 -1.67 1.27 -14.76
N ARG A 296 -2.31 0.22 -14.23
CA ARG A 296 -3.22 -0.64 -15.00
C ARG A 296 -4.43 0.12 -15.53
N ALA A 297 -4.99 1.03 -14.74
CA ALA A 297 -6.13 1.83 -15.17
C ALA A 297 -5.76 2.79 -16.32
N LEU A 298 -4.54 3.36 -16.30
CA LEU A 298 -4.02 4.19 -17.39
C LEU A 298 -3.83 3.42 -18.69
N ASP A 299 -3.34 2.18 -18.62
CA ASP A 299 -3.18 1.32 -19.79
C ASP A 299 -4.53 0.97 -20.41
N VAL A 300 -5.52 0.59 -19.58
CA VAL A 300 -6.89 0.28 -20.04
C VAL A 300 -7.55 1.51 -20.66
N ALA A 301 -7.45 2.68 -20.03
CA ALA A 301 -8.01 3.93 -20.55
C ALA A 301 -7.42 4.30 -21.93
N SER A 302 -6.11 4.12 -22.10
CA SER A 302 -5.42 4.40 -23.37
C SER A 302 -5.88 3.45 -24.50
N ASN A 303 -6.13 2.18 -24.17
CA ASN A 303 -6.64 1.20 -25.14
C ASN A 303 -8.11 1.47 -25.52
N LEU A 304 -8.96 1.86 -24.56
CA LEU A 304 -10.36 2.19 -24.84
C LEU A 304 -10.51 3.43 -25.73
N ALA A 305 -9.70 4.47 -25.50
CA ALA A 305 -9.68 5.65 -26.36
C ALA A 305 -9.25 5.29 -27.80
N SER A 306 -8.24 4.43 -27.95
CA SER A 306 -7.76 3.96 -29.26
C SER A 306 -8.81 3.12 -29.99
N LEU A 307 -9.55 2.27 -29.26
CA LEU A 307 -10.65 1.46 -29.82
C LEU A 307 -11.83 2.34 -30.25
N GLN A 308 -12.23 3.32 -29.44
CA GLN A 308 -13.29 4.27 -29.81
C GLN A 308 -12.92 5.07 -31.06
N GLN A 309 -11.67 5.50 -31.19
CA GLN A 309 -11.18 6.24 -32.35
C GLN A 309 -11.11 5.37 -33.61
N GLY A 310 -10.73 4.09 -33.47
CA GLY A 310 -10.75 3.12 -34.57
C GLY A 310 -12.16 2.74 -35.06
N MET A 311 -13.15 2.78 -34.17
CA MET A 311 -14.56 2.53 -34.52
C MET A 311 -15.23 3.71 -35.24
N ILE A 312 -14.75 4.94 -35.02
CA ILE A 312 -15.23 6.15 -35.73
C ILE A 312 -14.62 6.25 -37.14
N ALA A 313 -13.43 5.68 -37.37
CA ALA A 313 -12.72 5.73 -38.65
C ALA A 313 -13.22 4.73 -39.71
N GLN A 314 -14.27 3.94 -39.42
CA GLN A 314 -14.89 3.02 -40.37
C GLN A 314 -16.35 3.43 -40.66
N GLU A 315 -16.55 4.51 -41.41
CA GLU A 315 -17.79 4.68 -42.18
C GLU A 315 -17.64 3.93 -43.52
N PRO A 316 -18.58 3.04 -43.89
CA PRO A 316 -18.57 2.41 -45.20
C PRO A 316 -18.99 3.43 -46.27
N THR A 317 -18.11 3.64 -47.25
CA THR A 317 -18.46 4.28 -48.51
C THR A 317 -19.53 3.46 -49.22
N ALA A 318 -20.69 4.08 -49.46
CA ALA A 318 -21.81 3.50 -50.17
C ALA A 318 -21.46 3.25 -51.65
N ILE A 319 -21.62 2.01 -52.11
CA ILE A 319 -21.76 1.68 -53.53
C ILE A 319 -23.13 1.05 -53.71
N ASN A 320 -23.96 1.74 -54.50
CA ASN A 320 -25.25 1.32 -55.03
C ASN A 320 -25.15 -0.05 -55.72
N GLN A 321 -26.10 -0.94 -55.43
CA GLN A 321 -26.91 -1.56 -56.48
C GLN A 321 -28.22 -2.09 -55.91
N SER A 322 -29.27 -1.64 -56.59
CA SER A 322 -30.70 -1.84 -56.41
C SER A 322 -31.16 -3.25 -56.77
N GLU A 323 -32.06 -3.82 -55.98
CA GLU A 323 -33.28 -4.53 -56.44
C GLU A 323 -34.20 -4.85 -55.24
N GLU A 324 -35.45 -4.40 -55.34
CA GLU A 324 -36.60 -4.58 -54.44
C GLU A 324 -37.77 -5.15 -55.30
N PRO A 325 -38.93 -5.57 -54.75
CA PRO A 325 -39.19 -6.26 -53.48
C PRO A 325 -40.20 -7.42 -53.65
N THR A 326 -40.39 -8.24 -52.61
CA THR A 326 -41.69 -8.91 -52.40
C THR A 326 -42.04 -8.92 -50.91
N GLN A 327 -43.16 -8.28 -50.59
CA GLN A 327 -43.73 -8.11 -49.26
C GLN A 327 -44.39 -9.41 -48.77
N ILE A 328 -44.35 -9.66 -47.46
CA ILE A 328 -45.51 -9.96 -46.59
C ILE A 328 -45.09 -9.68 -45.13
N GLU A 329 -45.98 -9.02 -44.42
CA GLU A 329 -45.87 -8.38 -43.10
C GLU A 329 -45.81 -9.36 -41.92
N GLY A 330 -45.24 -8.92 -40.78
CA GLY A 330 -45.52 -9.52 -39.48
C GLY A 330 -44.40 -9.41 -38.43
N ASP A 331 -44.41 -8.30 -37.68
CA ASP A 331 -43.80 -8.04 -36.37
C ASP A 331 -42.27 -7.94 -36.21
N ASN A 332 -41.90 -6.67 -36.01
CA ASN A 332 -40.60 -6.06 -36.10
C ASN A 332 -40.07 -5.73 -34.69
N PHE A 333 -38.85 -6.18 -34.37
CA PHE A 333 -37.99 -5.55 -33.35
C PHE A 333 -36.52 -5.70 -33.76
N SER A 334 -36.12 -5.09 -34.88
CA SER A 334 -34.73 -5.12 -35.37
C SER A 334 -33.82 -4.00 -34.84
N TRP A 335 -34.31 -3.07 -34.01
CA TRP A 335 -33.53 -1.94 -33.46
C TRP A 335 -32.94 -2.18 -32.06
N LEU A 336 -32.30 -3.34 -31.83
CA LEU A 336 -31.64 -3.64 -30.55
C LEU A 336 -30.18 -4.11 -30.74
N PRO A 337 -29.21 -3.52 -30.01
CA PRO A 337 -27.82 -3.97 -30.01
C PRO A 337 -27.68 -5.46 -29.61
N ALA A 338 -26.63 -6.13 -30.08
CA ALA A 338 -26.46 -7.58 -29.94
C ALA A 338 -26.56 -8.11 -28.48
N HIS A 339 -26.16 -7.31 -27.49
CA HIS A 339 -26.24 -7.67 -26.07
C HIS A 339 -27.71 -7.73 -25.55
N ALA A 340 -28.60 -6.89 -26.08
CA ALA A 340 -30.01 -6.87 -25.68
C ALA A 340 -30.80 -8.06 -26.26
N ARG A 341 -30.37 -8.60 -27.42
CA ARG A 341 -30.90 -9.85 -27.98
C ARG A 341 -30.51 -11.08 -27.15
N GLN A 342 -29.27 -11.13 -26.64
CA GLN A 342 -28.82 -12.19 -25.74
C GLN A 342 -29.54 -12.16 -24.38
N ALA A 343 -29.80 -10.99 -23.81
CA ALA A 343 -30.53 -10.85 -22.54
C ALA A 343 -31.98 -11.38 -22.61
N LYS A 344 -32.71 -11.05 -23.69
CA LYS A 344 -34.09 -11.57 -23.90
C LYS A 344 -34.13 -13.07 -24.21
N ALA A 345 -33.15 -13.60 -24.93
CA ALA A 345 -33.04 -15.05 -25.18
C ALA A 345 -32.74 -15.85 -23.88
N ILE A 346 -31.99 -15.27 -22.94
CA ILE A 346 -31.72 -15.86 -21.62
C ILE A 346 -32.97 -15.80 -20.71
N GLN A 347 -33.74 -14.71 -20.75
CA GLN A 347 -35.02 -14.60 -20.04
C GLN A 347 -36.08 -15.58 -20.56
N ALA A 348 -36.17 -15.77 -21.88
CA ALA A 348 -37.08 -16.76 -22.49
C ALA A 348 -36.69 -18.22 -22.16
N ARG A 349 -35.38 -18.52 -22.01
CA ARG A 349 -34.89 -19.84 -21.55
C ARG A 349 -35.16 -20.10 -20.07
N LYS A 350 -35.03 -19.09 -19.20
CA LYS A 350 -35.37 -19.19 -17.78
C LYS A 350 -36.87 -19.38 -17.54
N ALA A 351 -37.72 -18.73 -18.35
CA ALA A 351 -39.18 -18.91 -18.30
C ALA A 351 -39.64 -20.32 -18.75
N LYS A 352 -38.91 -20.99 -19.65
CA LYS A 352 -39.18 -22.38 -20.05
C LYS A 352 -38.67 -23.43 -19.04
N GLN A 353 -37.63 -23.13 -18.26
CA GLN A 353 -37.12 -24.03 -17.21
C GLN A 353 -37.93 -23.97 -15.91
N ALA A 354 -38.63 -22.87 -15.62
CA ALA A 354 -39.52 -22.75 -14.46
C ALA A 354 -40.82 -23.58 -14.56
N LYS A 355 -41.15 -24.14 -15.74
CA LYS A 355 -42.35 -24.97 -15.98
C LYS A 355 -42.13 -26.49 -15.87
N LYS A 356 -40.97 -26.96 -15.41
CA LYS A 356 -40.69 -28.40 -15.20
C LYS A 356 -40.16 -28.70 -13.79
N ARG A 357 -41.05 -28.73 -12.79
CA ARG A 357 -40.90 -29.54 -11.57
C ARG A 357 -42.28 -29.98 -11.07
N PRO A 358 -42.58 -31.28 -10.96
CA PRO A 358 -43.69 -31.73 -10.14
C PRO A 358 -43.24 -31.86 -8.67
N SER A 359 -44.25 -31.75 -7.82
CA SER A 359 -44.27 -31.75 -6.37
C SER A 359 -44.20 -33.16 -5.76
N SER A 360 -43.99 -33.18 -4.44
CA SER A 360 -44.35 -34.22 -3.46
C SER A 360 -43.25 -35.19 -2.97
N SER A 361 -42.82 -34.91 -1.73
CA SER A 361 -42.73 -35.78 -0.55
C SER A 361 -42.39 -37.26 -0.71
N ARG A 362 -41.28 -37.66 -0.06
CA ARG A 362 -40.84 -39.05 0.13
C ARG A 362 -41.14 -39.52 1.56
N THR A 363 -41.81 -40.67 1.65
CA THR A 363 -42.07 -41.46 2.86
C THR A 363 -40.94 -42.46 3.13
N ARG A 364 -40.65 -42.69 4.42
CA ARG A 364 -40.09 -43.88 5.13
C ARG A 364 -39.10 -44.90 4.50
N LEU A 365 -38.00 -45.11 5.26
CA LEU A 365 -37.49 -46.36 5.88
C LEU A 365 -37.47 -47.69 5.08
N LYS A 366 -36.28 -48.29 4.87
CA LYS A 366 -35.77 -49.53 5.53
C LYS A 366 -34.48 -50.10 4.88
N GLN A 367 -33.47 -50.28 5.75
CA GLN A 367 -32.65 -51.46 6.06
C GLN A 367 -32.47 -52.67 5.10
N GLN A 368 -31.30 -53.32 5.31
CA GLN A 368 -30.80 -54.67 4.93
C GLN A 368 -30.12 -54.75 3.55
N GLY A 369 -28.96 -55.39 3.36
CA GLY A 369 -28.09 -56.20 4.23
C GLY A 369 -27.48 -57.35 3.40
N SER A 370 -26.16 -57.58 3.54
CA SER A 370 -25.41 -58.83 3.20
C SER A 370 -25.33 -59.25 1.71
N ALA A 371 -24.35 -59.99 1.19
CA ALA A 371 -23.03 -60.45 1.62
C ALA A 371 -22.29 -61.08 0.41
N VAL A 372 -20.95 -60.92 0.39
CA VAL A 372 -19.91 -61.95 0.11
C VAL A 372 -20.02 -62.85 -1.14
N GLN A 373 -19.00 -62.76 -2.00
CA GLN A 373 -18.31 -63.94 -2.54
C GLN A 373 -16.78 -63.71 -2.59
N ARG A 374 -16.02 -64.73 -2.15
CA ARG A 374 -14.56 -64.88 -2.22
C ARG A 374 -14.22 -65.96 -3.25
N SER A 375 -13.11 -65.80 -3.97
CA SER A 375 -12.13 -66.85 -4.36
C SER A 375 -10.96 -66.20 -5.13
N SER A 376 -9.77 -66.12 -4.50
CA SER A 376 -8.52 -66.89 -4.80
C SER A 376 -7.83 -66.49 -6.13
N ALA A 377 -6.81 -65.61 -6.15
CA ALA A 377 -5.39 -65.75 -5.73
C ALA A 377 -4.44 -66.19 -6.87
N THR A 378 -3.63 -65.26 -7.41
CA THR A 378 -2.17 -65.45 -7.58
C THR A 378 -1.46 -64.13 -7.92
N LYS A 379 -0.21 -64.05 -7.46
CA LYS A 379 0.70 -62.89 -7.34
C LYS A 379 0.96 -62.15 -8.65
N LEU A 380 1.03 -60.81 -8.57
CA LEU A 380 2.15 -60.02 -9.12
C LEU A 380 2.21 -58.67 -8.39
N ARG A 381 3.44 -58.31 -8.05
CA ARG A 381 3.84 -57.11 -7.32
C ARG A 381 3.25 -55.86 -8.00
N ASP A 382 2.54 -55.03 -7.25
CA ASP A 382 2.91 -53.62 -7.23
C ASP A 382 2.45 -52.90 -5.96
N LYS A 383 3.29 -51.94 -5.57
CA LYS A 383 3.35 -51.32 -4.25
C LYS A 383 2.15 -50.40 -3.98
N THR A 384 1.17 -50.85 -3.20
CA THR A 384 0.22 -49.96 -2.51
C THR A 384 -0.01 -50.39 -1.07
N ALA A 385 1.02 -50.25 -0.23
CA ALA A 385 0.84 -49.82 1.15
C ALA A 385 1.04 -48.29 1.11
N ILE A 386 0.20 -47.45 1.72
CA ILE A 386 0.02 -47.38 3.17
C ILE A 386 -1.44 -46.98 3.45
N ALA A 387 -2.20 -47.94 3.96
CA ALA A 387 -3.24 -47.70 4.95
C ALA A 387 -2.63 -48.10 6.31
N SER A 388 -2.92 -47.30 7.34
CA SER A 388 -2.63 -47.56 8.75
C SER A 388 -1.21 -48.05 9.09
N SER A 389 -0.24 -47.14 9.08
CA SER A 389 0.93 -47.25 9.95
C SER A 389 0.96 -46.03 10.85
N GLN A 390 1.07 -46.24 12.16
CA GLN A 390 1.56 -45.23 13.09
C GLN A 390 2.79 -44.57 12.46
N VAL A 391 2.66 -43.33 12.00
CA VAL A 391 3.82 -42.54 11.59
C VAL A 391 4.34 -41.93 12.87
N ASN A 392 5.24 -42.65 13.52
CA ASN A 392 6.15 -42.10 14.52
C ASN A 392 6.84 -40.87 13.91
N GLY A 393 6.53 -39.68 14.43
CA GLY A 393 7.42 -38.51 14.52
C GLY A 393 8.08 -37.93 13.27
N GLY A 394 7.82 -38.44 12.06
CA GLY A 394 8.45 -37.97 10.83
C GLY A 394 7.89 -36.64 10.34
N LYS A 395 8.75 -35.72 9.90
CA LYS A 395 8.35 -34.45 9.29
C LYS A 395 7.61 -34.70 7.96
N LEU A 396 6.34 -34.33 7.88
CA LEU A 396 5.56 -34.46 6.64
C LEU A 396 5.85 -33.28 5.71
N THR A 397 5.88 -33.53 4.40
CA THR A 397 5.97 -32.48 3.39
C THR A 397 4.60 -31.91 3.05
N ALA A 398 4.56 -30.71 2.46
CA ALA A 398 3.31 -30.10 1.99
C ALA A 398 2.52 -31.01 1.03
N GLY A 399 3.22 -31.69 0.11
CA GLY A 399 2.60 -32.63 -0.83
C GLY A 399 1.96 -33.83 -0.13
N GLN A 400 2.63 -34.38 0.90
CA GLN A 400 2.08 -35.50 1.68
C GLN A 400 0.84 -35.08 2.47
N VAL A 401 0.82 -33.88 3.05
CA VAL A 401 -0.36 -33.35 3.75
C VAL A 401 -1.54 -33.17 2.79
N ARG A 402 -1.32 -32.52 1.64
CA ARG A 402 -2.36 -32.30 0.61
C ARG A 402 -2.92 -33.63 0.09
N LEU A 403 -2.03 -34.57 -0.24
CA LEU A 403 -2.43 -35.88 -0.75
C LEU A 403 -3.21 -36.68 0.30
N ALA A 404 -2.74 -36.70 1.54
CA ALA A 404 -3.40 -37.44 2.61
C ALA A 404 -4.78 -36.85 2.93
N TYR A 405 -4.90 -35.51 2.98
CA TYR A 405 -6.18 -34.84 3.16
C TYR A 405 -7.14 -35.10 2.00
N GLY A 406 -6.65 -35.07 0.76
CA GLY A 406 -7.42 -35.43 -0.43
C GLY A 406 -7.92 -36.87 -0.42
N LYS A 407 -7.17 -37.78 0.22
CA LYS A 407 -7.58 -39.18 0.47
C LYS A 407 -8.50 -39.36 1.68
N GLY A 408 -8.94 -38.26 2.30
CA GLY A 408 -9.89 -38.29 3.43
C GLY A 408 -9.25 -38.31 4.82
N ARG A 409 -7.91 -38.33 4.93
CA ARG A 409 -7.24 -38.21 6.24
C ARG A 409 -7.51 -36.84 6.84
N LYS A 410 -8.13 -36.80 8.03
CA LYS A 410 -8.31 -35.57 8.80
C LYS A 410 -7.34 -35.45 9.97
N ASP A 411 -6.77 -36.57 10.42
CA ASP A 411 -5.92 -36.62 11.60
C ASP A 411 -4.44 -36.43 11.26
N PHE A 412 -3.90 -35.29 11.68
CA PHE A 412 -2.49 -34.89 11.63
C PHE A 412 -1.96 -34.58 13.05
N ALA A 413 -2.57 -35.16 14.08
CA ALA A 413 -2.10 -35.01 15.45
C ALA A 413 -0.62 -35.43 15.59
N ASP A 414 0.11 -34.73 16.45
CA ASP A 414 1.51 -34.97 16.81
C ASP A 414 2.51 -34.98 15.63
N CYS A 415 2.08 -34.58 14.43
CA CYS A 415 2.93 -34.53 13.24
C CYS A 415 3.85 -33.31 13.28
N ASN A 416 5.07 -33.44 12.76
CA ASN A 416 5.96 -32.31 12.51
C ASN A 416 5.72 -31.74 11.10
N LEU A 417 5.25 -30.50 11.07
CA LEU A 417 4.88 -29.70 9.89
C LEU A 417 5.64 -28.37 9.86
N SER A 418 6.71 -28.21 10.64
CA SER A 418 7.39 -26.93 10.78
C SER A 418 8.01 -26.45 9.47
N GLY A 419 7.75 -25.19 9.11
CA GLY A 419 8.35 -24.52 7.95
C GLY A 419 7.85 -24.99 6.58
N ILE A 420 6.80 -25.82 6.51
CA ILE A 420 6.25 -26.23 5.21
C ILE A 420 5.31 -25.17 4.64
N ASP A 421 5.20 -25.13 3.31
CA ASP A 421 4.29 -24.20 2.62
C ASP A 421 2.94 -24.85 2.27
N LEU A 422 1.92 -24.41 2.98
CA LEU A 422 0.52 -24.77 2.79
C LEU A 422 -0.35 -23.53 2.50
N GLN A 423 0.22 -22.51 1.85
CA GLN A 423 -0.55 -21.35 1.39
C GLN A 423 -1.75 -21.79 0.53
N ARG A 424 -2.90 -21.13 0.73
CA ARG A 424 -4.18 -21.38 0.03
C ARG A 424 -4.69 -22.82 0.12
N VAL A 425 -4.19 -23.62 1.06
CA VAL A 425 -4.67 -24.99 1.24
C VAL A 425 -6.10 -24.99 1.78
N THR A 426 -6.89 -25.99 1.44
CA THR A 426 -8.14 -26.30 2.14
C THR A 426 -7.92 -27.51 3.03
N LEU A 427 -7.95 -27.31 4.36
CA LEU A 427 -7.80 -28.35 5.37
C LEU A 427 -8.92 -28.31 6.41
N SER A 428 -10.11 -27.79 6.07
CA SER A 428 -11.25 -27.67 6.99
C SER A 428 -11.51 -28.96 7.78
N LYS A 429 -11.78 -28.83 9.08
CA LYS A 429 -12.02 -29.93 10.03
C LYS A 429 -10.82 -30.87 10.24
N ALA A 430 -9.61 -30.48 9.86
CA ALA A 430 -8.41 -31.26 10.17
C ALA A 430 -8.03 -31.14 11.66
N ILE A 431 -7.41 -32.19 12.18
CA ILE A 431 -6.94 -32.31 13.56
C ILE A 431 -5.42 -32.17 13.53
N PHE A 432 -4.89 -31.13 14.15
CA PHE A 432 -3.48 -30.84 14.37
C PHE A 432 -3.14 -30.84 15.86
N TYR A 433 -3.89 -31.61 16.67
CA TYR A 433 -3.70 -31.64 18.12
C TYR A 433 -2.27 -32.07 18.45
N GLY A 434 -1.56 -31.30 19.27
CA GLY A 434 -0.16 -31.59 19.64
C GLY A 434 0.87 -31.49 18.50
N ALA A 435 0.46 -31.13 17.28
CA ALA A 435 1.36 -31.05 16.13
C ALA A 435 2.35 -29.87 16.26
N THR A 436 3.52 -30.01 15.64
CA THR A 436 4.53 -28.94 15.58
C THR A 436 4.46 -28.27 14.21
N LEU A 437 4.03 -27.01 14.16
CA LEU A 437 3.80 -26.21 12.95
C LEU A 437 4.58 -24.87 13.00
N ASP A 438 5.72 -24.84 13.68
CA ASP A 438 6.51 -23.62 13.81
C ASP A 438 6.95 -23.11 12.43
N ARG A 439 6.79 -21.80 12.20
CA ARG A 439 7.10 -21.13 10.92
C ARG A 439 6.37 -21.71 9.70
N ILE A 440 5.29 -22.46 9.89
CA ILE A 440 4.47 -22.94 8.76
C ILE A 440 3.87 -21.77 7.99
N ASN A 441 3.75 -21.90 6.66
CA ASN A 441 3.01 -20.94 5.85
C ASN A 441 1.59 -21.48 5.59
N LEU A 442 0.60 -20.85 6.19
CA LEU A 442 -0.84 -21.13 6.06
C LEU A 442 -1.61 -19.87 5.61
N GLN A 443 -0.93 -18.94 4.94
CA GLN A 443 -1.58 -17.73 4.42
C GLN A 443 -2.72 -18.09 3.45
N ASP A 444 -3.83 -17.35 3.52
CA ASP A 444 -5.04 -17.56 2.72
C ASP A 444 -5.64 -18.99 2.85
N ALA A 445 -5.23 -19.78 3.84
CA ALA A 445 -5.70 -21.16 3.99
C ALA A 445 -7.13 -21.24 4.52
N ASN A 446 -7.91 -22.20 4.03
CA ASN A 446 -9.20 -22.55 4.61
C ASN A 446 -9.02 -23.62 5.69
N LEU A 447 -9.07 -23.17 6.94
CA LEU A 447 -8.85 -23.95 8.17
C LEU A 447 -10.10 -23.95 9.06
N LEU A 448 -11.28 -23.74 8.47
CA LEU A 448 -12.59 -23.78 9.13
C LEU A 448 -12.71 -25.03 10.03
N GLU A 449 -13.09 -24.83 11.30
CA GLU A 449 -13.34 -25.91 12.28
C GLU A 449 -12.13 -26.84 12.53
N CYS A 450 -10.89 -26.39 12.29
CA CYS A 450 -9.70 -27.18 12.61
C CYS A 450 -9.40 -27.23 14.12
N ASN A 451 -8.76 -28.31 14.58
CA ASN A 451 -8.32 -28.46 15.97
C ASN A 451 -6.79 -28.35 16.08
N PHE A 452 -6.30 -27.22 16.55
CA PHE A 452 -4.90 -26.93 16.88
C PHE A 452 -4.60 -27.02 18.38
N GLY A 453 -5.42 -27.73 19.17
CA GLY A 453 -5.21 -27.84 20.61
C GLY A 453 -3.81 -28.35 20.96
N ARG A 454 -3.12 -27.70 21.90
CA ARG A 454 -1.71 -28.00 22.27
C ARG A 454 -0.67 -27.95 21.14
N ALA A 455 -1.03 -27.46 19.96
CA ALA A 455 -0.10 -27.36 18.84
C ALA A 455 0.92 -26.22 19.04
N ALA A 456 2.12 -26.39 18.49
CA ALA A 456 3.12 -25.32 18.41
C ALA A 456 3.02 -24.63 17.05
N LEU A 457 2.76 -23.32 17.02
CA LEU A 457 2.63 -22.48 15.83
C LEU A 457 3.51 -21.23 15.96
N ILE A 458 4.70 -21.37 16.56
CA ILE A 458 5.59 -20.24 16.83
C ILE A 458 6.02 -19.63 15.50
N LYS A 459 5.80 -18.32 15.34
CA LYS A 459 6.08 -17.57 14.10
C LYS A 459 5.42 -18.16 12.83
N ALA A 460 4.31 -18.87 12.97
CA ALA A 460 3.50 -19.32 11.83
C ALA A 460 2.91 -18.13 11.06
N ASN A 461 2.81 -18.24 9.74
CA ASN A 461 2.09 -17.28 8.88
C ASN A 461 0.66 -17.78 8.67
N LEU A 462 -0.31 -17.14 9.31
CA LEU A 462 -1.75 -17.42 9.24
C LEU A 462 -2.51 -16.21 8.66
N ARG A 463 -1.83 -15.34 7.91
CA ARG A 463 -2.43 -14.14 7.33
C ARG A 463 -3.61 -14.48 6.45
N ASP A 464 -4.69 -13.73 6.61
CA ASP A 464 -5.91 -13.85 5.79
C ASP A 464 -6.51 -15.28 5.78
N ALA A 465 -6.11 -16.15 6.72
CA ALA A 465 -6.60 -17.51 6.82
C ALA A 465 -8.02 -17.54 7.40
N ASN A 466 -8.85 -18.45 6.91
CA ASN A 466 -10.15 -18.72 7.50
C ASN A 466 -9.98 -19.72 8.65
N LEU A 467 -10.01 -19.20 9.88
CA LEU A 467 -9.92 -19.93 11.15
C LEU A 467 -11.26 -19.94 11.91
N THR A 468 -12.37 -19.70 11.20
CA THR A 468 -13.70 -19.68 11.80
C THR A 468 -13.94 -21.00 12.56
N ARG A 469 -14.38 -20.91 13.82
CA ARG A 469 -14.63 -22.05 14.73
C ARG A 469 -13.43 -22.98 14.97
N ALA A 470 -12.21 -22.54 14.67
CA ALA A 470 -11.01 -23.32 14.99
C ALA A 470 -10.77 -23.37 16.51
N SER A 471 -10.19 -24.46 17.00
CA SER A 471 -9.77 -24.59 18.40
C SER A 471 -8.26 -24.45 18.52
N PHE A 472 -7.79 -23.51 19.33
CA PHE A 472 -6.39 -23.26 19.67
C PHE A 472 -6.12 -23.47 21.17
N SER A 473 -6.98 -24.23 21.86
CA SER A 473 -6.88 -24.40 23.31
C SER A 473 -5.49 -24.92 23.71
N TYR A 474 -4.79 -24.20 24.59
CA TYR A 474 -3.40 -24.50 25.01
C TYR A 474 -2.34 -24.48 23.88
N ALA A 475 -2.66 -23.95 22.70
CA ALA A 475 -1.69 -23.81 21.62
C ALA A 475 -0.67 -22.70 21.88
N ASN A 476 0.48 -22.78 21.23
CA ASN A 476 1.51 -21.74 21.28
C ASN A 476 1.60 -20.98 19.96
N LEU A 477 1.08 -19.76 19.92
CA LEU A 477 1.11 -18.86 18.76
C LEU A 477 2.11 -17.70 18.95
N ALA A 478 3.14 -17.87 19.79
CA ALA A 478 4.10 -16.80 20.04
C ALA A 478 4.74 -16.29 18.73
N GLY A 479 4.62 -14.99 18.49
CA GLY A 479 5.12 -14.34 17.27
C GLY A 479 4.44 -14.74 15.96
N ALA A 480 3.33 -15.48 15.99
CA ALA A 480 2.59 -15.84 14.78
C ALA A 480 1.95 -14.61 14.11
N ASP A 481 1.83 -14.62 12.79
CA ASP A 481 1.21 -13.55 12.02
C ASP A 481 -0.21 -13.95 11.61
N LEU A 482 -1.21 -13.37 12.26
CA LEU A 482 -2.64 -13.59 12.01
C LEU A 482 -3.31 -12.34 11.40
N ARG A 483 -2.56 -11.46 10.73
CA ARG A 483 -3.13 -10.25 10.12
C ARG A 483 -4.26 -10.61 9.15
N GLY A 484 -5.41 -9.97 9.30
CA GLY A 484 -6.58 -10.21 8.45
C GLY A 484 -7.26 -11.58 8.62
N ALA A 485 -6.77 -12.45 9.51
CA ALA A 485 -7.34 -13.78 9.70
C ALA A 485 -8.78 -13.71 10.26
N ASP A 486 -9.63 -14.63 9.81
CA ASP A 486 -11.00 -14.76 10.29
C ASP A 486 -11.08 -15.79 11.42
N LEU A 487 -11.17 -15.32 12.67
CA LEU A 487 -11.21 -16.11 13.89
C LEU A 487 -12.62 -16.14 14.52
N ARG A 488 -13.66 -15.89 13.73
CA ARG A 488 -15.04 -15.89 14.25
C ARG A 488 -15.37 -17.20 14.96
N ASP A 489 -15.92 -17.10 16.17
CA ASP A 489 -16.27 -18.24 17.02
C ASP A 489 -15.09 -19.20 17.36
N ALA A 490 -13.83 -18.79 17.15
CA ALA A 490 -12.68 -19.61 17.48
C ALA A 490 -12.47 -19.72 19.00
N SER A 491 -11.91 -20.84 19.48
CA SER A 491 -11.57 -21.01 20.90
C SER A 491 -10.08 -20.82 21.12
N LEU A 492 -9.67 -19.76 21.81
CA LEU A 492 -8.28 -19.46 22.15
C LEU A 492 -8.03 -19.58 23.67
N ASN A 493 -8.71 -20.51 24.35
CA ASN A 493 -8.55 -20.69 25.80
C ASN A 493 -7.11 -21.10 26.13
N GLN A 494 -6.45 -20.36 27.03
CA GLN A 494 -5.07 -20.65 27.46
C GLN A 494 -4.04 -20.71 26.32
N THR A 495 -4.34 -20.10 25.18
CA THR A 495 -3.42 -19.95 24.06
C THR A 495 -2.35 -18.90 24.37
N ASN A 496 -1.09 -19.20 24.10
CA ASN A 496 -0.01 -18.22 24.19
C ASN A 496 0.00 -17.32 22.94
N LEU A 497 -0.36 -16.05 23.11
CA LEU A 497 -0.40 -15.05 22.04
C LEU A 497 0.75 -14.02 22.13
N ARG A 498 1.80 -14.27 22.91
CA ARG A 498 2.89 -13.30 23.11
C ARG A 498 3.54 -12.91 21.79
N GLY A 499 3.44 -11.63 21.44
CA GLY A 499 3.98 -11.07 20.20
C GLY A 499 3.24 -11.51 18.93
N ALA A 500 2.13 -12.26 19.05
CA ALA A 500 1.31 -12.61 17.90
C ALA A 500 0.68 -11.35 17.28
N ASN A 501 0.59 -11.29 15.96
CA ASN A 501 0.04 -10.14 15.24
C ASN A 501 -1.40 -10.42 14.80
N LEU A 502 -2.37 -9.88 15.55
CA LEU A 502 -3.81 -9.98 15.28
C LEU A 502 -4.36 -8.73 14.58
N CYS A 503 -3.51 -7.84 14.05
CA CYS A 503 -3.97 -6.60 13.40
C CYS A 503 -4.90 -6.90 12.22
N GLY A 504 -6.13 -6.36 12.28
CA GLY A 504 -7.16 -6.59 11.26
C GLY A 504 -7.85 -7.95 11.33
N ALA A 505 -7.53 -8.80 12.31
CA ALA A 505 -8.21 -10.09 12.49
C ALA A 505 -9.65 -9.90 12.99
N ASN A 506 -10.55 -10.82 12.64
CA ASN A 506 -11.92 -10.83 13.11
C ASN A 506 -12.10 -11.84 14.25
N LEU A 507 -12.19 -11.37 15.50
CA LEU A 507 -12.39 -12.23 16.68
C LEU A 507 -13.84 -12.31 17.12
N THR A 508 -14.84 -11.90 16.32
CA THR A 508 -16.25 -11.90 16.77
C THR A 508 -16.67 -13.27 17.30
N GLY A 509 -17.15 -13.34 18.54
CA GLY A 509 -17.53 -14.61 19.19
C GLY A 509 -16.37 -15.49 19.65
N ALA A 510 -15.11 -15.10 19.40
CA ALA A 510 -13.95 -15.87 19.80
C ALA A 510 -13.78 -15.91 21.33
N LYS A 511 -13.48 -17.09 21.88
CA LYS A 511 -13.20 -17.28 23.30
C LYS A 511 -11.73 -16.94 23.58
N VAL A 512 -11.47 -15.69 23.94
CA VAL A 512 -10.14 -15.19 24.30
C VAL A 512 -10.27 -14.17 25.44
N THR A 513 -9.38 -14.22 26.42
CA THR A 513 -9.40 -13.28 27.56
C THR A 513 -8.70 -11.97 27.22
N ALA A 514 -9.06 -10.89 27.93
CA ALA A 514 -8.39 -9.58 27.77
C ALA A 514 -6.87 -9.69 28.00
N LYS A 515 -6.45 -10.39 29.06
CA LYS A 515 -5.04 -10.64 29.38
C LYS A 515 -4.28 -11.34 28.26
N GLN A 516 -4.90 -12.30 27.56
CA GLN A 516 -4.26 -12.95 26.41
C GLN A 516 -4.09 -11.98 25.24
N LEU A 517 -5.03 -11.05 25.05
CA LEU A 517 -4.95 -10.02 24.01
C LEU A 517 -3.94 -8.92 24.35
N GLU A 518 -3.66 -8.62 25.62
CA GLU A 518 -2.62 -7.66 26.02
C GLU A 518 -1.23 -8.04 25.51
N TYR A 519 -0.94 -9.34 25.45
CA TYR A 519 0.34 -9.83 24.94
C TYR A 519 0.39 -9.93 23.41
N ALA A 520 -0.73 -9.71 22.73
CA ALA A 520 -0.84 -9.75 21.28
C ALA A 520 -0.87 -8.32 20.70
N ARG A 521 -0.32 -8.15 19.50
CA ARG A 521 -0.46 -6.89 18.76
C ARG A 521 -1.85 -6.85 18.14
N THR A 522 -2.64 -5.83 18.47
CA THR A 522 -3.93 -5.55 17.83
C THR A 522 -3.95 -4.09 17.37
N ASN A 523 -4.80 -3.76 16.41
CA ASN A 523 -5.03 -2.38 15.95
C ASN A 523 -6.55 -2.11 15.81
N TRP A 524 -6.91 -0.90 15.38
CA TRP A 524 -8.31 -0.48 15.22
C TRP A 524 -9.11 -1.25 14.16
N LEU A 525 -8.45 -1.96 13.24
CA LEU A 525 -9.10 -2.88 12.29
C LEU A 525 -9.46 -4.23 12.93
N THR A 526 -8.87 -4.54 14.09
CA THR A 526 -9.12 -5.81 14.79
C THR A 526 -10.52 -5.77 15.41
N ILE A 527 -11.38 -6.72 15.03
CA ILE A 527 -12.71 -6.86 15.63
C ILE A 527 -12.55 -7.73 16.87
N LYS A 528 -12.94 -7.23 18.04
CA LYS A 528 -12.82 -7.91 19.34
C LYS A 528 -13.90 -8.99 19.52
N PRO A 529 -13.80 -9.87 20.54
CA PRO A 529 -14.80 -10.90 20.84
C PRO A 529 -16.26 -10.45 20.89
N ASN A 530 -16.50 -9.23 21.36
CA ASN A 530 -17.83 -8.63 21.44
C ASN A 530 -18.34 -8.07 20.09
N GLY A 531 -17.63 -8.30 18.98
CA GLY A 531 -17.97 -7.78 17.65
C GLY A 531 -17.66 -6.30 17.44
N LYS A 532 -17.16 -5.60 18.46
CA LYS A 532 -16.77 -4.18 18.35
C LYS A 532 -15.32 -4.05 17.93
N ARG A 533 -15.01 -2.94 17.24
CA ARG A 533 -13.62 -2.50 17.05
C ARG A 533 -13.22 -1.65 18.25
N SER A 534 -11.98 -1.75 18.71
CA SER A 534 -11.47 -0.84 19.76
C SER A 534 -11.45 0.58 19.20
N PHE A 535 -12.41 1.40 19.63
CA PHE A 535 -12.33 2.84 19.55
C PHE A 535 -11.79 3.31 20.89
N PHE A 536 -10.59 3.89 20.90
CA PHE A 536 -9.94 4.60 22.01
C PHE A 536 -10.13 3.98 23.42
N GLY A 537 -9.09 3.32 23.92
CA GLY A 537 -8.95 2.92 25.32
C GLY A 537 -7.62 3.42 25.84
#